data_AF-A0AAP0WSX1-F1
#
_entry.id   AF-A0AAP0WSX1-F1
#
_cell.length_a   1.000
_cell.length_b   1.000
_cell.length_c   1.000
_cell.angle_alpha   90.00
_cell.angle_beta   90.00
_cell.angle_gamma   90.00
#
_symmetry.space_group_name_H-M   'P 1'
#
loop_
_entity.id
_entity.type
_entity.pdbx_description
1 polymer ?
#
loop_
_entity_poly.entity_id
_entity_poly.type
_entity_poly.pdbx_seq_one_letter_code
_entity_poly.pdbx_strand_id
1 'polypeptide(L)'
;MLVFEGVQKGAREIVDTAYRLLINYTSTTQDPRLRSTVPQTRWCPPPIGSFKVNVDSSTFEGSKSVGIGVIVRDSEGQVIATETQHIHVDFPRKVVEAMGVHFAVHFVRDLGLTSVVVKGDNLEIINAINIQEIHLTSLGLILDDI
;
A
#
# COMPACT_ATOMS: atom_id res chain seq x y z
N MET A 1 -2.17 -14.93 6.96
CA MET A 1 -2.52 -15.58 5.68
C MET A 1 -2.77 -14.46 4.69
N LEU A 2 -1.95 -14.34 3.64
CA LEU A 2 -2.12 -13.29 2.62
C LEU A 2 -2.70 -13.96 1.36
N VAL A 3 -3.78 -13.39 0.82
CA VAL A 3 -4.30 -13.75 -0.51
C VAL A 3 -3.84 -12.66 -1.47
N PHE A 4 -3.22 -13.05 -2.57
CA PHE A 4 -2.85 -12.16 -3.67
C PHE A 4 -3.51 -12.73 -4.93
N GLU A 5 -4.26 -11.90 -5.67
CA GLU A 5 -5.01 -12.30 -6.89
C GLU A 5 -5.99 -13.47 -6.70
N GLY A 6 -6.68 -13.55 -5.55
CA GLY A 6 -7.70 -14.57 -5.29
C GLY A 6 -7.17 -15.97 -5.00
N VAL A 7 -5.85 -16.15 -4.88
CA VAL A 7 -5.23 -17.44 -4.57
C VAL A 7 -4.78 -17.47 -3.11
N GLN A 8 -5.36 -18.38 -2.32
CA GLN A 8 -4.86 -18.69 -0.98
C GLN A 8 -3.49 -19.34 -1.09
N LYS A 9 -2.47 -18.71 -0.50
CA LYS A 9 -1.11 -19.23 -0.46
C LYS A 9 -0.63 -19.43 0.96
N GLY A 10 0.05 -20.54 1.21
CA GLY A 10 0.69 -20.81 2.50
C GLY A 10 1.81 -19.79 2.77
N ALA A 11 2.13 -19.52 4.05
CA ALA A 11 3.19 -18.58 4.41
C ALA A 11 4.54 -18.89 3.72
N ARG A 12 4.89 -20.17 3.62
CA ARG A 12 6.08 -20.63 2.91
C ARG A 12 6.02 -20.35 1.42
N GLU A 13 4.85 -20.58 0.81
CA GLU A 13 4.64 -20.31 -0.62
C GLU A 13 4.68 -18.82 -0.94
N ILE A 14 4.22 -17.96 -0.02
CA ILE A 14 4.35 -16.50 -0.13
C ILE A 14 5.81 -16.10 -0.08
N VAL A 15 6.59 -16.62 0.88
CA VAL A 15 8.03 -16.33 1.00
C VAL A 15 8.77 -16.80 -0.25
N ASP A 16 8.51 -18.02 -0.72
CA ASP A 16 9.14 -18.57 -1.92
C ASP A 16 8.74 -17.78 -3.17
N THR A 17 7.46 -17.37 -3.28
CA THR A 17 6.97 -16.54 -4.39
C THR A 17 7.62 -15.16 -4.36
N ALA A 18 7.67 -14.50 -3.20
CA ALA A 18 8.28 -13.19 -3.02
C ALA A 18 9.78 -13.22 -3.35
N TYR A 19 10.47 -14.25 -2.87
CA TYR A 19 11.89 -14.47 -3.16
C TYR A 19 12.14 -14.71 -4.66
N ARG A 20 11.30 -15.52 -5.31
CA ARG A 20 11.39 -15.77 -6.75
C ARG A 20 11.06 -14.53 -7.59
N LEU A 21 10.04 -13.76 -7.19
CA LEU A 21 9.70 -12.49 -7.84
C LEU A 21 10.85 -11.48 -7.70
N LEU A 22 11.47 -11.40 -6.52
CA LEU A 22 12.64 -10.55 -6.29
C LEU A 22 13.79 -10.94 -7.22
N ILE A 23 14.15 -12.23 -7.27
CA ILE A 23 15.20 -12.74 -8.16
C ILE A 23 14.91 -12.41 -9.62
N ASN A 24 13.69 -12.66 -10.08
CA ASN A 24 13.29 -12.41 -11.46
C ASN A 24 13.34 -10.91 -11.80
N TYR A 25 12.89 -10.04 -10.89
CA TYR A 25 12.98 -8.59 -11.06
C TYR A 25 14.43 -8.12 -11.16
N THR A 26 15.32 -8.57 -10.27
CA THR A 26 16.76 -8.22 -10.36
C THR A 26 17.41 -8.73 -11.65
N SER A 27 17.02 -9.93 -12.11
CA SER A 27 17.58 -10.52 -13.32
C SER A 27 17.10 -9.81 -14.60
N THR A 28 15.85 -9.34 -14.63
CA THR A 28 15.25 -8.68 -15.80
C THR A 28 15.59 -7.20 -15.89
N THR A 29 15.77 -6.51 -14.76
CA THR A 29 16.22 -5.10 -14.74
C THR A 29 17.69 -4.91 -15.13
N GLN A 30 18.46 -6.00 -15.20
CA GLN A 30 19.84 -6.01 -15.69
C GLN A 30 19.98 -6.41 -17.18
N ASP A 31 18.92 -6.83 -17.88
CA ASP A 31 18.99 -7.12 -19.33
C ASP A 31 18.77 -5.84 -20.16
N PRO A 32 19.78 -5.33 -20.90
CA PRO A 32 19.65 -4.12 -21.70
C PRO A 32 18.63 -4.21 -22.85
N ARG A 33 18.18 -5.42 -23.22
CA ARG A 33 17.38 -5.69 -24.43
C ARG A 33 15.87 -5.59 -24.22
N LEU A 34 15.40 -5.47 -22.98
CA LEU A 34 13.96 -5.42 -22.63
C LEU A 34 13.46 -4.02 -22.28
N ARG A 35 14.13 -2.96 -22.72
CA ARG A 35 13.66 -1.57 -22.55
C ARG A 35 12.37 -1.36 -23.35
N SER A 36 11.24 -1.58 -22.69
CA SER A 36 9.91 -1.19 -23.15
C SER A 36 9.88 0.29 -23.56
N THR A 37 9.31 0.59 -24.72
CA THR A 37 9.07 1.95 -25.24
C THR A 37 7.82 2.60 -24.66
N VAL A 38 7.09 1.92 -23.78
CA VAL A 38 6.02 2.54 -23.00
C VAL A 38 6.70 3.46 -21.97
N PRO A 39 6.21 4.69 -21.72
CA PRO A 39 6.69 5.51 -20.61
C PRO A 39 6.45 4.73 -19.32
N GLN A 40 7.43 3.95 -18.89
CA GLN A 40 7.41 3.34 -17.58
C GLN A 40 7.38 4.51 -16.62
N THR A 41 6.28 4.62 -15.87
CA THR A 41 6.22 5.47 -14.68
C THR A 41 7.21 4.85 -13.71
N ARG A 42 8.49 5.19 -13.89
CA ARG A 42 9.57 4.63 -13.10
C ARG A 42 9.31 5.08 -11.67
N TRP A 43 9.35 4.13 -10.75
CA TRP A 43 9.30 4.47 -9.34
C TRP A 43 10.41 5.49 -9.04
N CYS A 44 10.03 6.61 -8.44
CA CYS A 44 10.96 7.64 -7.99
C CYS A 44 10.97 7.67 -6.46
N PRO A 45 12.11 7.91 -5.81
CA PRO A 45 12.14 8.17 -4.36
C PRO A 45 11.35 9.45 -4.01
N PRO A 46 10.96 9.64 -2.73
CA PRO A 46 10.45 10.92 -2.26
C PRO A 46 11.55 12.01 -2.27
N PRO A 47 11.18 13.30 -2.15
CA PRO A 47 12.14 14.37 -1.88
C PRO A 47 12.98 14.10 -0.62
N ILE A 48 14.18 14.68 -0.55
CA ILE A 48 15.03 14.63 0.64
C ILE A 48 14.28 15.24 1.83
N GLY A 49 14.33 14.58 2.98
CA GLY A 49 13.59 14.99 4.19
C GLY A 49 12.12 14.57 4.18
N SER A 50 11.71 13.73 3.24
CA SER A 50 10.38 13.11 3.21
C SER A 50 10.47 11.60 3.09
N PHE A 51 9.40 10.92 3.52
CA PHE A 51 9.24 9.49 3.39
C PHE A 51 8.11 9.16 2.43
N LYS A 52 8.24 8.05 1.70
CA LYS A 52 7.19 7.54 0.81
C LYS A 52 6.48 6.39 1.50
N VAL A 53 5.16 6.50 1.63
CA VAL A 53 4.32 5.51 2.28
C VAL A 53 3.44 4.87 1.22
N ASN A 54 3.78 3.65 0.82
CA ASN A 54 2.94 2.88 -0.10
C ASN A 54 1.97 2.04 0.70
N VAL A 55 0.69 2.15 0.38
CA VAL A 55 -0.41 1.44 1.03
C VAL A 55 -1.10 0.56 0.00
N ASP A 56 -1.40 -0.67 0.39
CA ASP A 56 -2.22 -1.59 -0.38
C ASP A 56 -3.24 -2.26 0.53
N SER A 57 -4.46 -2.46 0.02
CA SER A 57 -5.53 -3.10 0.76
C SER A 57 -6.22 -4.18 -0.08
N SER A 58 -6.70 -5.22 0.58
CA SER A 58 -7.23 -6.42 -0.07
C SER A 58 -8.43 -6.94 0.70
N THR A 59 -9.43 -7.45 -0.03
CA THR A 59 -10.60 -8.11 0.52
C THR A 59 -10.51 -9.63 0.32
N PHE A 60 -10.91 -10.40 1.33
CA PHE A 60 -10.90 -11.85 1.33
C PHE A 60 -12.34 -12.36 1.54
N GLU A 61 -13.10 -12.50 0.45
CA GLU A 61 -14.53 -12.85 0.51
C GLU A 61 -14.80 -14.15 1.26
N GLY A 62 -13.97 -15.18 1.04
CA GLY A 62 -14.14 -16.49 1.68
C GLY A 62 -14.01 -16.48 3.21
N SER A 63 -13.26 -15.53 3.75
CA SER A 63 -13.04 -15.38 5.21
C SER A 63 -13.71 -14.15 5.80
N LYS A 64 -14.44 -13.35 5.01
CA LYS A 64 -15.01 -12.07 5.41
C LYS A 64 -14.00 -11.21 6.16
N SER A 65 -12.85 -11.04 5.55
CA SER A 65 -11.75 -10.30 6.15
C SER A 65 -11.07 -9.39 5.15
N VAL A 66 -10.27 -8.46 5.67
CA VAL A 66 -9.49 -7.51 4.90
C VAL A 66 -8.03 -7.58 5.33
N GLY A 67 -7.12 -7.38 4.38
CA GLY A 67 -5.69 -7.27 4.59
C GLY A 67 -5.22 -5.89 4.19
N ILE A 68 -4.45 -5.23 5.05
CA ILE A 68 -3.82 -3.94 4.79
C ILE A 68 -2.31 -4.12 4.90
N GLY A 69 -1.56 -3.54 3.97
CA GLY A 69 -0.10 -3.52 3.98
C GLY A 69 0.44 -2.13 3.74
N VAL A 70 1.46 -1.75 4.50
CA VAL A 70 2.14 -0.45 4.42
C VAL A 70 3.64 -0.65 4.32
N ILE A 71 4.28 0.06 3.41
CA ILE A 71 5.73 0.13 3.26
C ILE A 71 6.18 1.58 3.30
N VAL A 72 7.07 1.92 4.23
CA VAL A 72 7.68 3.24 4.35
C VAL A 72 9.11 3.20 3.81
N ARG A 73 9.42 4.14 2.91
CA ARG A 73 10.76 4.29 2.33
C ARG A 73 11.32 5.69 2.52
N ASP A 74 12.62 5.79 2.68
CA ASP A 74 13.34 7.07 2.70
C ASP A 74 13.63 7.62 1.28
N SER A 75 14.34 8.75 1.21
CA SER A 75 14.77 9.40 -0.04
C SER A 75 15.82 8.62 -0.83
N GLU A 76 16.49 7.64 -0.23
CA GLU A 76 17.38 6.71 -0.92
C GLU A 76 16.62 5.48 -1.44
N GLY A 77 15.32 5.39 -1.13
CA GLY A 77 14.45 4.28 -1.49
C GLY A 77 14.60 3.04 -0.62
N GLN A 78 15.35 3.14 0.48
CA GLN A 78 15.47 2.07 1.46
C GLN A 78 14.18 1.92 2.24
N VAL A 79 13.79 0.69 2.51
CA VAL A 79 12.64 0.40 3.37
C VAL A 79 13.08 0.62 4.82
N ILE A 80 12.43 1.56 5.50
CA ILE A 80 12.75 1.89 6.89
C ILE A 80 11.73 1.32 7.88
N ALA A 81 10.50 1.05 7.41
CA ALA A 81 9.45 0.46 8.21
C ALA A 81 8.39 -0.22 7.33
N THR A 82 7.75 -1.24 7.86
CA THR A 82 6.63 -1.93 7.21
C THR A 82 5.62 -2.34 8.27
N GLU A 83 4.33 -2.27 7.95
CA GLU A 83 3.29 -2.81 8.82
C GLU A 83 2.20 -3.50 8.01
N THR A 84 1.56 -4.51 8.61
CA THR A 84 0.44 -5.22 8.00
C THR A 84 -0.65 -5.47 9.03
N GLN A 85 -1.90 -5.37 8.61
CA GLN A 85 -3.05 -5.68 9.45
C GLN A 85 -3.99 -6.66 8.73
N HIS A 86 -4.57 -7.60 9.49
CA HIS A 86 -5.63 -8.48 8.99
C HIS A 86 -6.82 -8.39 9.94
N ILE A 87 -7.98 -7.97 9.42
CA ILE A 87 -9.17 -7.65 10.22
C ILE A 87 -10.35 -8.46 9.70
N HIS A 88 -11.12 -9.08 10.60
CA HIS A 88 -12.34 -9.82 10.24
C HIS A 88 -13.52 -8.86 10.12
N VAL A 89 -13.61 -8.19 8.98
CA VAL A 89 -14.70 -7.28 8.61
C VAL A 89 -15.08 -7.49 7.15
N ASP A 90 -16.32 -7.16 6.82
CA ASP A 90 -16.90 -7.28 5.49
C ASP A 90 -17.39 -5.89 5.04
N PHE A 91 -16.48 -5.13 4.43
CA PHE A 91 -16.75 -3.77 3.97
C PHE A 91 -16.57 -3.64 2.45
N PRO A 92 -17.29 -2.71 1.80
CA PRO A 92 -17.07 -2.41 0.40
C PRO A 92 -15.62 -1.98 0.14
N ARG A 93 -15.06 -2.36 -1.01
CA ARG A 93 -13.67 -2.05 -1.40
C ARG A 93 -13.26 -0.60 -1.10
N LYS A 94 -14.09 0.39 -1.43
CA LYS A 94 -13.80 1.81 -1.18
C LYS A 94 -13.53 2.13 0.29
N VAL A 95 -14.27 1.50 1.21
CA VAL A 95 -14.07 1.66 2.66
C VAL A 95 -12.76 1.01 3.08
N VAL A 96 -12.44 -0.17 2.52
CA VAL A 96 -11.18 -0.88 2.81
C VAL A 96 -9.96 -0.10 2.35
N GLU A 97 -10.01 0.54 1.18
CA GLU A 97 -8.93 1.43 0.72
C GLU A 97 -8.74 2.64 1.66
N ALA A 98 -9.85 3.26 2.10
CA ALA A 98 -9.80 4.35 3.07
C ALA A 98 -9.23 3.92 4.43
N MET A 99 -9.64 2.73 4.91
CA MET A 99 -9.06 2.12 6.12
C MET A 99 -7.55 1.90 5.96
N GLY A 100 -7.10 1.49 4.77
CA GLY A 100 -5.69 1.35 4.47
C GLY A 100 -4.92 2.65 4.65
N VAL A 101 -5.43 3.75 4.10
CA VAL A 101 -4.80 5.08 4.23
C VAL A 101 -4.80 5.55 5.68
N HIS A 102 -5.93 5.41 6.38
CA HIS A 102 -6.03 5.74 7.81
C HIS A 102 -5.03 4.97 8.66
N PHE A 103 -4.93 3.66 8.45
CA PHE A 103 -3.94 2.81 9.10
C PHE A 103 -2.50 3.28 8.83
N ALA A 104 -2.19 3.64 7.59
CA ALA A 104 -0.86 4.12 7.22
C ALA A 104 -0.50 5.46 7.86
N VAL A 105 -1.45 6.39 7.97
CA VAL A 105 -1.26 7.70 8.62
C VAL A 105 -1.01 7.54 10.11
N HIS A 106 -1.77 6.67 10.78
CA HIS A 106 -1.52 6.33 12.17
C HIS A 106 -0.14 5.69 12.37
N PHE A 107 0.22 4.72 11.52
CA PHE A 107 1.52 4.07 11.59
C PHE A 107 2.69 5.06 11.48
N VAL A 108 2.67 5.96 10.49
CA VAL A 108 3.77 6.93 10.33
C VAL A 108 3.80 8.00 11.42
N ARG A 109 2.64 8.34 11.99
CA ARG A 109 2.57 9.19 13.19
C ARG A 109 3.24 8.52 14.38
N ASP A 110 2.98 7.23 14.60
CA ASP A 110 3.56 6.46 15.70
C ASP A 110 5.08 6.28 15.53
N LEU A 111 5.58 6.29 14.29
CA LEU A 111 7.02 6.35 13.97
C LEU A 111 7.63 7.76 14.14
N GLY A 112 6.84 8.79 14.41
CA GLY A 112 7.29 10.19 14.53
C GLY A 112 7.67 10.85 13.21
N LEU A 113 7.19 10.34 12.07
CA LEU A 113 7.48 10.88 10.75
C LEU A 113 6.50 12.01 10.41
N THR A 114 7.02 13.21 10.17
CA THR A 114 6.21 14.42 9.98
C THR A 114 6.11 14.87 8.51
N SER A 115 6.94 14.32 7.64
CA SER A 115 7.03 14.68 6.23
C SER A 115 6.88 13.41 5.41
N VAL A 116 5.65 13.12 4.98
CA VAL A 116 5.30 11.86 4.31
C VAL A 116 4.52 12.11 3.02
N VAL A 117 4.74 11.24 2.03
CA VAL A 117 3.96 11.17 0.79
C VAL A 117 3.26 9.82 0.77
N VAL A 118 1.96 9.82 1.08
CA VAL A 118 1.14 8.61 1.03
C VAL A 118 0.70 8.33 -0.40
N LYS A 119 0.83 7.07 -0.81
CA LYS A 119 0.45 6.53 -2.12
C LYS A 119 -0.54 5.39 -1.90
N GLY A 120 -1.78 5.61 -2.31
CA GLY A 120 -2.81 4.58 -2.45
C GLY A 120 -3.14 4.32 -3.92
N ASP A 121 -3.87 3.25 -4.18
CA ASP A 121 -4.33 2.83 -5.50
C ASP A 121 -5.69 3.45 -5.91
N ASN A 122 -6.41 4.04 -4.95
CA ASN A 122 -7.74 4.59 -5.15
C ASN A 122 -7.72 6.13 -5.25
N LEU A 123 -7.76 6.63 -6.49
CA LEU A 123 -7.73 8.06 -6.78
C LEU A 123 -8.93 8.82 -6.18
N GLU A 124 -10.10 8.19 -6.07
CA GLU A 124 -11.28 8.84 -5.47
C GLU A 124 -11.03 9.13 -3.98
N ILE A 125 -10.46 8.17 -3.24
CA ILE A 125 -10.10 8.33 -1.83
C ILE A 125 -9.02 9.40 -1.67
N ILE A 126 -7.96 9.33 -2.47
CA ILE A 126 -6.88 10.32 -2.44
C ILE A 126 -7.43 11.74 -2.72
N ASN A 127 -8.34 11.87 -3.69
CA ASN A 127 -8.96 13.17 -3.97
C ASN A 127 -9.87 13.63 -2.82
N ALA A 128 -10.69 12.74 -2.25
CA ALA A 128 -11.57 13.07 -1.15
C ALA A 128 -10.81 13.59 0.08
N ILE A 129 -9.68 12.96 0.43
CA ILE A 129 -8.77 13.42 1.51
C ILE A 129 -8.23 14.82 1.20
N ASN A 130 -7.80 15.07 -0.04
CA ASN A 130 -7.22 16.36 -0.43
C ASN A 130 -8.24 17.51 -0.49
N ILE A 131 -9.54 17.21 -0.65
CA ILE A 131 -10.60 18.22 -0.81
C ILE A 131 -11.22 18.64 0.54
N GLN A 132 -11.00 17.89 1.63
CA GLN A 132 -11.51 18.17 2.99
C GLN A 132 -13.05 18.37 3.07
N GLU A 133 -13.84 17.64 2.28
CA GLU A 133 -15.31 17.65 2.40
C GLU A 133 -15.80 16.66 3.46
N ILE A 134 -16.51 17.17 4.48
CA ILE A 134 -17.05 16.40 5.61
C ILE A 134 -18.23 15.54 5.15
N HIS A 135 -18.17 14.23 5.38
CA HIS A 135 -19.27 13.31 5.06
C HIS A 135 -19.65 12.42 6.26
N LEU A 136 -20.94 12.38 6.63
CA LEU A 136 -21.46 11.57 7.74
C LEU A 136 -21.63 10.06 7.43
N THR A 137 -20.92 9.54 6.43
CA THR A 137 -20.96 8.11 6.06
C THR A 137 -19.81 7.35 6.72
N SER A 138 -19.85 6.02 6.79
CA SER A 138 -18.72 5.22 7.32
C SER A 138 -17.40 5.53 6.61
N LEU A 139 -17.46 5.84 5.31
CA LEU A 139 -16.31 6.34 4.56
C LEU A 139 -15.87 7.72 5.04
N GLY A 140 -16.80 8.68 5.12
CA GLY A 140 -16.46 10.04 5.55
C GLY A 140 -15.93 10.14 6.98
N LEU A 141 -16.40 9.30 7.91
CA LEU A 141 -15.82 9.21 9.26
C LEU A 141 -14.36 8.77 9.27
N ILE A 142 -13.96 7.88 8.34
CA ILE A 142 -12.55 7.46 8.20
C ILE A 142 -11.72 8.58 7.56
N LEU A 143 -12.31 9.30 6.61
CA LEU A 143 -11.65 10.42 5.94
C LEU A 143 -11.44 11.63 6.86
N ASP A 144 -12.39 11.90 7.76
CA ASP A 144 -12.30 12.99 8.75
C ASP A 144 -11.22 12.75 9.81
N ASP A 145 -10.82 11.49 10.04
CA ASP A 145 -9.81 11.07 11.01
C ASP A 145 -8.41 10.87 10.39
N ILE A 146 -8.24 11.20 9.11
CA ILE A 146 -6.96 11.19 8.37
C ILE A 146 -6.34 12.58 8.36
#